data_AF-D2Q2J8-F1
#
_entry.id   AF-D2Q2J8-F1
#
_cell.length_a   1.000
_cell.length_b   1.000
_cell.length_c   1.000
_cell.angle_alpha   90.00
_cell.angle_beta   90.00
_cell.angle_gamma   90.00
#
_symmetry.space_group_name_H-M   'P 1'
#
loop_
_entity.id
_entity.type
_entity.pdbx_description
1 polymer ?
#
loop_
_entity_poly.entity_id
_entity_poly.type
_entity_poly.pdbx_seq_one_letter_code
_entity_poly.pdbx_strand_id
1 'polypeptide(L)'
;MTDAVPARSLAEARKFLREELLAVATAVVPDQQPVVTHDPGPVNPGALFDGRGPATVCSITVQTGTADGAGPAAAVSAAAAALRDRGWTAEVAPEENGHHRVVASLNGYDVAVHAWSTDWRITLTGETPLP
;
A
#
# COMPACT_ATOMS: atom_id res chain seq x y z
N MET A 1 -28.21 -16.11 -3.55
CA MET A 1 -27.24 -17.05 -2.97
C MET A 1 -25.89 -16.38 -3.12
N THR A 2 -25.52 -15.61 -2.09
CA THR A 2 -24.28 -14.81 -2.11
C THR A 2 -23.21 -15.71 -1.51
N ASP A 3 -22.30 -16.22 -2.34
CA ASP A 3 -21.10 -16.87 -1.84
C ASP A 3 -20.31 -15.82 -1.06
N ALA A 4 -20.34 -15.92 0.27
CA ALA A 4 -19.42 -15.19 1.11
C ALA A 4 -18.04 -15.75 0.83
N VAL A 5 -17.21 -14.98 0.14
CA VAL A 5 -15.78 -15.28 0.02
C VAL A 5 -15.25 -15.48 1.44
N PRO A 6 -14.62 -16.63 1.77
CA PRO A 6 -14.14 -16.88 3.12
C PRO A 6 -13.18 -15.76 3.53
N ALA A 7 -13.37 -15.22 4.74
CA ALA A 7 -12.50 -14.21 5.30
C ALA A 7 -11.05 -14.75 5.31
N ARG A 8 -10.14 -14.04 4.64
CA ARG A 8 -8.71 -14.39 4.64
C ARG A 8 -8.18 -14.38 6.06
N SER A 9 -7.31 -15.34 6.40
CA SER A 9 -6.52 -15.22 7.63
C SER A 9 -5.66 -13.96 7.58
N LEU A 10 -5.25 -13.44 8.73
CA LEU A 10 -4.40 -12.24 8.79
C LEU A 10 -3.05 -12.44 8.07
N ALA A 11 -2.51 -13.66 8.07
CA ALA A 11 -1.30 -14.00 7.34
C ALA A 11 -1.50 -13.93 5.82
N GLU A 12 -2.62 -14.45 5.32
CA GLU A 12 -2.99 -14.36 3.89
C GLU A 12 -3.31 -12.93 3.49
N ALA A 13 -3.98 -12.17 4.35
CA ALA A 13 -4.27 -10.76 4.12
C ALA A 13 -2.99 -9.93 4.02
N ARG A 14 -2.06 -10.12 4.97
CA ARG A 14 -0.74 -9.47 4.96
C ARG A 14 0.05 -9.84 3.71
N LYS A 15 0.08 -11.13 3.34
CA LYS A 15 0.77 -11.60 2.14
C LYS A 15 0.20 -10.95 0.88
N PHE A 16 -1.12 -10.95 0.74
CA PHE A 16 -1.78 -10.30 -0.38
C PHE A 16 -1.44 -8.81 -0.44
N LEU A 17 -1.56 -8.08 0.67
CA LEU A 17 -1.24 -6.66 0.72
C LEU A 17 0.22 -6.40 0.28
N ARG A 18 1.16 -7.22 0.77
CA ARG A 18 2.57 -7.11 0.38
C ARG A 18 2.77 -7.30 -1.13
N GLU A 19 2.11 -8.31 -1.71
CA GLU A 19 2.19 -8.61 -3.14
C GLU A 19 1.57 -7.48 -3.98
N GLU A 20 0.45 -6.91 -3.55
CA GLU A 20 -0.19 -5.77 -4.20
C GLU A 20 0.73 -4.53 -4.19
N LEU A 21 1.28 -4.16 -3.03
CA LEU A 21 2.16 -3.00 -2.91
C LEU A 21 3.42 -3.14 -3.78
N LEU A 22 4.03 -4.33 -3.80
CA LEU A 22 5.19 -4.60 -4.65
C LEU A 22 4.84 -4.54 -6.14
N ALA A 23 3.71 -5.11 -6.54
CA ALA A 23 3.28 -5.09 -7.93
C ALA A 23 2.98 -3.67 -8.43
N VAL A 24 2.31 -2.84 -7.62
CA VAL A 24 2.07 -1.43 -7.95
C VAL A 24 3.40 -0.67 -8.01
N ALA A 25 4.30 -0.87 -7.05
CA ALA A 25 5.60 -0.22 -7.04
C ALA A 25 6.45 -0.57 -8.29
N THR A 26 6.45 -1.83 -8.72
CA THR A 26 7.08 -2.26 -9.98
C THR A 26 6.40 -1.65 -11.21
N ALA A 27 5.07 -1.54 -11.23
CA ALA A 27 4.38 -0.91 -12.36
C ALA A 27 4.71 0.59 -12.49
N VAL A 28 4.94 1.27 -11.37
CA VAL A 28 5.25 2.71 -11.35
C VAL A 28 6.70 2.99 -11.74
N VAL A 29 7.64 2.14 -11.32
CA VAL A 29 9.07 2.26 -11.66
C VAL A 29 9.60 0.90 -12.14
N PRO A 30 9.35 0.52 -13.42
CA PRO A 30 9.58 -0.84 -13.92
C PRO A 30 11.06 -1.25 -13.96
N ASP A 31 11.97 -0.29 -14.10
CA ASP A 31 13.40 -0.54 -14.16
C ASP A 31 14.07 -0.62 -12.78
N GLN A 32 13.28 -0.59 -11.70
CA GLN A 32 13.77 -0.64 -10.32
C GLN A 32 13.10 -1.74 -9.52
N GLN A 33 13.86 -2.36 -8.62
CA GLN A 33 13.34 -3.33 -7.67
C GLN A 33 12.78 -2.60 -6.45
N PRO A 34 11.46 -2.64 -6.20
CA PRO A 34 10.90 -2.07 -4.98
C PRO A 34 11.32 -2.86 -3.75
N VAL A 35 11.49 -2.16 -2.63
CA VAL A 35 11.91 -2.74 -1.35
C VAL A 35 10.86 -2.52 -0.29
N VAL A 36 10.61 -3.55 0.52
CA VAL A 36 9.78 -3.41 1.72
C VAL A 36 10.64 -2.83 2.84
N THR A 37 10.33 -1.62 3.28
CA THR A 37 11.09 -0.91 4.31
C THR A 37 10.46 -1.02 5.69
N HIS A 38 9.16 -1.31 5.75
CA HIS A 38 8.43 -1.53 7.00
C HIS A 38 7.41 -2.65 6.83
N ASP A 39 7.47 -3.65 7.71
CA ASP A 39 6.50 -4.75 7.76
C ASP A 39 6.63 -5.49 9.11
N PRO A 40 6.21 -4.88 10.23
CA PRO A 40 6.36 -5.42 11.58
C PRO A 40 5.52 -6.68 11.82
N GLY A 41 4.67 -7.06 10.86
CA GLY A 41 3.65 -8.08 11.05
C GLY A 41 2.44 -7.53 11.80
N PRO A 42 1.61 -8.41 12.37
CA PRO A 42 0.41 -8.00 13.07
C PRO A 42 0.73 -7.18 14.33
N VAL A 43 0.06 -6.04 14.47
CA VAL A 43 0.02 -5.29 15.72
C VAL A 43 -0.91 -6.02 16.69
N ASN A 44 -0.41 -6.32 17.89
CA ASN A 44 -1.16 -6.92 18.97
C ASN A 44 -1.27 -5.89 20.12
N PRO A 45 -2.42 -5.20 20.28
CA PRO A 45 -2.60 -4.19 21.33
C PRO A 45 -2.39 -4.72 22.76
N GLY A 46 -2.52 -6.03 22.99
CA GLY A 46 -2.31 -6.69 24.30
C GLY A 46 -0.89 -7.17 24.55
N ALA A 47 0.04 -7.01 23.59
CA ALA A 47 1.40 -7.53 23.70
C ALA A 47 2.21 -6.92 24.85
N LEU A 48 1.88 -5.71 25.28
CA LEU A 48 2.57 -5.02 26.38
C LEU A 48 2.26 -5.58 27.77
N PHE A 49 1.20 -6.38 27.92
CA PHE A 49 0.72 -6.84 29.22
C PHE A 49 0.92 -8.34 29.45
N ASP A 50 0.73 -9.19 28.43
CA ASP A 50 1.05 -10.62 28.50
C ASP A 50 1.16 -11.34 27.13
N GLY A 51 1.12 -10.61 26.01
CA GLY A 51 1.21 -11.22 24.68
C GLY A 51 -0.11 -11.81 24.14
N ARG A 52 -1.23 -11.72 24.88
CA ARG A 52 -2.46 -12.49 24.57
C ARG A 52 -3.58 -11.71 23.86
N GLY A 53 -3.35 -10.47 23.45
CA GLY A 53 -4.35 -9.74 22.67
C GLY A 53 -4.52 -10.30 21.25
N PRO A 54 -5.68 -10.06 20.59
CA PRO A 54 -5.84 -10.40 19.19
C PRO A 54 -4.92 -9.53 18.33
N ALA A 55 -4.38 -10.11 17.26
CA ALA A 55 -3.73 -9.36 16.21
C ALA A 55 -4.80 -8.57 15.42
N THR A 56 -4.64 -7.24 15.29
CA THR A 56 -5.72 -6.38 14.80
C THR A 56 -5.48 -5.80 13.40
N VAL A 57 -4.24 -5.61 12.98
CA VAL A 57 -3.91 -5.04 11.67
C VAL A 57 -2.44 -5.29 11.33
N CYS A 58 -2.10 -5.41 10.04
CA CYS A 58 -0.73 -5.29 9.55
C CYS A 58 -0.61 -4.02 8.71
N SER A 59 0.45 -3.24 8.93
CA SER A 59 0.83 -2.12 8.06
C SER A 59 2.12 -2.47 7.31
N ILE A 60 2.17 -2.19 6.02
CA ILE A 60 3.33 -2.47 5.17
C ILE A 60 3.69 -1.21 4.39
N THR A 61 4.98 -0.86 4.37
CA THR A 61 5.52 0.21 3.55
C THR A 61 6.52 -0.33 2.54
N VAL A 62 6.32 0.05 1.28
CA VAL A 62 7.19 -0.24 0.13
C VAL A 62 7.72 1.08 -0.43
N GLN A 63 9.00 1.09 -0.79
CA GLN A 63 9.62 2.21 -1.49
C GLN A 63 10.18 1.78 -2.84
N THR A 64 10.06 2.67 -3.83
CA THR A 64 10.68 2.51 -5.15
C THR A 64 12.08 3.11 -5.20
N GLY A 65 12.83 2.75 -6.24
CA GLY A 65 14.00 3.50 -6.69
C GLY A 65 13.63 4.84 -7.36
N THR A 66 14.62 5.53 -7.94
CA THR A 66 14.44 6.77 -8.70
C THR A 66 13.54 6.53 -9.91
N ALA A 67 12.43 7.24 -10.00
CA ALA A 67 11.66 7.33 -11.24
C ALA A 67 12.42 8.25 -12.20
N ASP A 68 13.27 7.69 -13.07
CA ASP A 68 14.02 8.49 -14.04
C ASP A 68 13.05 9.20 -15.00
N GLY A 69 13.02 10.54 -14.93
CA GLY A 69 12.31 11.40 -15.87
C GLY A 69 10.81 11.59 -15.64
N ALA A 70 10.13 10.72 -14.87
CA ALA A 70 8.73 10.92 -14.48
C ALA A 70 8.65 11.73 -13.19
N GLY A 71 8.13 12.96 -13.26
CA GLY A 71 7.88 13.78 -12.07
C GLY A 71 6.87 13.12 -11.11
N PRO A 72 6.79 13.56 -9.84
CA PRO A 72 5.95 12.93 -8.81
C PRO A 72 4.46 12.85 -9.19
N ALA A 73 3.94 13.82 -9.94
CA ALA A 73 2.58 13.80 -10.45
C ALA A 73 2.32 12.62 -11.43
N ALA A 74 3.29 12.33 -12.30
CA ALA A 74 3.21 11.22 -13.25
C ALA A 74 3.30 9.87 -12.52
N ALA A 75 4.19 9.76 -11.53
CA ALA A 75 4.30 8.59 -10.68
C ALA A 75 3.00 8.27 -9.92
N VAL A 76 2.37 9.29 -9.31
CA VAL A 76 1.09 9.14 -8.61
C VAL A 76 -0.04 8.79 -9.56
N SER A 77 -0.06 9.36 -10.76
CA SER A 77 -1.04 9.01 -11.80
C SER A 77 -0.88 7.57 -12.27
N ALA A 78 0.36 7.10 -12.46
CA ALA A 78 0.68 5.72 -12.81
C ALA A 78 0.29 4.75 -11.68
N ALA A 79 0.54 5.12 -10.42
CA ALA A 79 0.14 4.32 -9.27
C ALA A 79 -1.38 4.15 -9.18
N ALA A 80 -2.14 5.24 -9.38
CA ALA A 80 -3.59 5.19 -9.41
C ALA A 80 -4.12 4.31 -10.55
N ALA A 81 -3.50 4.37 -11.74
CA ALA A 81 -3.86 3.50 -12.86
C ALA A 81 -3.57 2.02 -12.52
N ALA A 82 -2.36 1.71 -12.03
CA ALA A 82 -1.97 0.36 -11.65
C ALA A 82 -2.87 -0.23 -10.54
N LEU A 83 -3.29 0.59 -9.57
CA LEU A 83 -4.26 0.17 -8.54
C LEU A 83 -5.63 -0.15 -9.17
N ARG A 84 -6.14 0.69 -10.06
CA ARG A 84 -7.44 0.48 -10.73
C ARG A 84 -7.43 -0.76 -11.63
N ASP A 85 -6.35 -0.99 -12.37
CA ASP A 85 -6.19 -2.19 -13.20
C ASP A 85 -6.22 -3.49 -12.38
N ARG A 86 -5.90 -3.39 -11.08
CA ARG A 86 -5.94 -4.48 -10.11
C ARG A 86 -7.25 -4.55 -9.32
N GLY A 87 -8.23 -3.71 -9.67
CA GLY A 87 -9.57 -3.71 -9.08
C GLY A 87 -9.73 -2.84 -7.83
N TRP A 88 -8.74 -2.03 -7.48
CA TRP A 88 -8.86 -1.08 -6.38
C TRP A 88 -9.66 0.16 -6.80
N THR A 89 -10.46 0.69 -5.88
CA THR A 89 -11.03 2.04 -6.02
C THR A 89 -9.95 3.04 -5.61
N ALA A 90 -9.33 3.72 -6.57
CA ALA A 90 -8.24 4.66 -6.32
C ALA A 90 -8.59 6.10 -6.71
N GLU A 91 -8.25 7.05 -5.86
CA GLU A 91 -8.46 8.49 -6.02
C GLU A 91 -7.14 9.25 -5.88
N VAL A 92 -6.83 10.10 -6.86
CA VAL A 92 -5.69 11.03 -6.80
C VAL A 92 -6.18 12.30 -6.11
N ALA A 93 -5.57 12.66 -4.99
CA ALA A 93 -5.90 13.91 -4.32
C ALA A 93 -5.24 15.10 -5.03
N PRO A 94 -5.77 16.33 -4.86
CA PRO A 94 -5.07 17.54 -5.26
C PRO A 94 -3.67 17.59 -4.67
N GLU A 95 -2.74 18.19 -5.41
CA GLU A 95 -1.39 18.44 -4.92
C GLU A 95 -1.42 19.48 -3.79
N GLU A 96 -0.64 19.22 -2.74
CA GLU A 96 -0.52 20.11 -1.58
C GLU A 96 0.97 20.29 -1.23
N ASN A 97 1.53 21.49 -1.44
CA ASN A 97 2.92 21.83 -1.10
C ASN A 97 3.98 20.88 -1.68
N GLY A 98 3.81 20.48 -2.94
CA GLY A 98 4.64 19.52 -3.65
C GLY A 98 4.40 18.07 -3.25
N HIS A 99 3.39 17.78 -2.42
CA HIS A 99 2.98 16.43 -2.06
C HIS A 99 1.87 15.95 -2.98
N HIS A 100 2.15 14.88 -3.72
CA HIS A 100 1.20 14.19 -4.57
C HIS A 100 0.79 12.89 -3.87
N ARG A 101 -0.52 12.59 -3.84
CA ARG A 101 -1.02 11.39 -3.17
C ARG A 101 -2.14 10.66 -3.91
N VAL A 102 -2.13 9.34 -3.76
CA VAL A 102 -3.27 8.46 -4.07
C VAL A 102 -3.78 7.87 -2.76
N VAL A 103 -5.08 7.75 -2.61
CA VAL A 103 -5.72 6.84 -1.64
C VAL A 103 -6.49 5.79 -2.42
N ALA A 104 -6.44 4.54 -1.98
CA ALA A 104 -7.15 3.45 -2.63
C ALA A 104 -7.68 2.43 -1.62
N SER A 105 -8.83 1.82 -1.95
CA SER A 105 -9.42 0.77 -1.12
C SER A 105 -9.93 -0.41 -1.95
N LEU A 106 -9.87 -1.60 -1.34
CA LEU A 106 -10.37 -2.84 -1.91
C LEU A 106 -10.74 -3.79 -0.77
N ASN A 107 -12.02 -4.18 -0.64
CA ASN A 107 -12.46 -5.19 0.34
C ASN A 107 -11.96 -4.95 1.79
N GLY A 108 -11.94 -3.69 2.24
CA GLY A 108 -11.49 -3.29 3.58
C GLY A 108 -9.97 -3.13 3.73
N TYR A 109 -9.19 -3.37 2.68
CA TYR A 109 -7.79 -2.96 2.63
C TYR A 109 -7.71 -1.49 2.24
N ASP A 110 -6.75 -0.77 2.81
CA ASP A 110 -6.46 0.62 2.48
C ASP A 110 -5.01 0.76 2.00
N VAL A 111 -4.79 1.58 0.98
CA VAL A 111 -3.48 1.90 0.43
C VAL A 111 -3.36 3.40 0.22
N ALA A 112 -2.23 3.97 0.62
CA ALA A 112 -1.82 5.32 0.31
C ALA A 112 -0.50 5.32 -0.46
N VAL A 113 -0.42 6.11 -1.53
CA VAL A 113 0.81 6.34 -2.29
C VAL A 113 1.20 7.79 -2.14
N HIS A 114 2.46 8.04 -1.84
CA HIS A 114 3.01 9.37 -1.62
C HIS A 114 4.24 9.60 -2.51
N ALA A 115 4.27 10.75 -3.17
CA ALA A 115 5.44 11.26 -3.87
C ALA A 115 5.61 12.76 -3.59
N TRP A 116 6.85 13.22 -3.44
CA TRP A 116 7.15 14.63 -3.18
C TRP A 116 7.98 15.23 -4.31
N SER A 117 7.77 16.50 -4.64
CA SER A 117 8.59 17.21 -5.64
C SER A 117 10.07 17.37 -5.26
N THR A 118 10.39 17.17 -3.99
CA THR A 118 11.75 17.25 -3.43
C THR A 118 12.37 15.88 -3.14
N ASP A 119 11.64 14.78 -3.35
CA ASP A 119 12.11 13.42 -3.13
C ASP A 119 11.88 12.59 -4.39
N TRP A 120 12.88 11.79 -4.75
CA TRP A 120 12.82 10.92 -5.91
C TRP A 120 12.18 9.57 -5.59
N ARG A 121 11.98 9.24 -4.29
CA ARG A 121 11.33 8.01 -3.86
C ARG A 121 9.83 8.14 -3.84
N ILE A 122 9.16 7.05 -4.22
CA ILE A 122 7.72 6.89 -4.06
C ILE A 122 7.51 5.93 -2.90
N THR A 123 6.65 6.32 -1.96
CA THR A 123 6.31 5.52 -0.79
C THR A 123 4.88 5.01 -0.93
N LEU A 124 4.71 3.70 -0.87
CA LEU A 124 3.41 3.05 -0.83
C LEU A 124 3.23 2.44 0.55
N THR A 125 2.18 2.82 1.26
CA THR A 125 1.80 2.23 2.54
C THR A 125 0.44 1.60 2.40
N GLY A 126 0.22 0.44 3.01
CA GLY A 126 -1.12 -0.11 3.09
C GLY A 126 -1.38 -0.82 4.40
N GLU A 127 -2.66 -1.04 4.66
CA GLU A 127 -3.19 -1.66 5.87
C GLU A 127 -4.18 -2.78 5.51
N THR A 128 -4.12 -3.88 6.28
CA THR A 128 -5.09 -4.98 6.14
C THR A 128 -6.43 -4.62 6.77
N PRO A 129 -7.54 -5.26 6.37
CA PRO A 129 -8.84 -5.08 7.03
C PRO A 129 -8.77 -5.36 8.53
N LEU A 130 -9.63 -4.69 9.28
CA LEU A 130 -9.90 -5.03 10.67
C LEU A 130 -10.59 -6.42 10.75
N PRO A 131 -10.22 -7.27 11.72
CA PRO A 131 -10.82 -8.59 11.92
C PRO A 131 -12.26 -8.55 12.43
#